data_AF-A0AAW0LF57-F1
#
_entry.id   AF-A0AAW0LF57-F1
#
_cell.length_a   1.000
_cell.length_b   1.000
_cell.length_c   1.000
_cell.angle_alpha   90.00
_cell.angle_beta   90.00
_cell.angle_gamma   90.00
#
_symmetry.space_group_name_H-M   'P 1'
#
loop_
_entity.id
_entity.type
_entity.pdbx_description
1 polymer ?
#
loop_
_entity_poly.entity_id
_entity_poly.type
_entity_poly.pdbx_seq_one_letter_code
_entity_poly.pdbx_strand_id
1 'polypeptide(L)'
;MYLLSLTDVLVTSAWSTFGYVAQDLGGLKPWILYKSENQTTPNPLCCQAMSMEPCFHAPPFYDCKKKKEIDNGPLVPHVRHCEDMS
;
A
#
# COMPACT_ATOMS: atom_id res chain seq x y z
N MET A 1 13.58 -9.23 4.24
CA MET A 1 13.68 -7.83 3.79
C MET A 1 14.82 -7.68 2.80
N TYR A 2 16.09 -7.60 3.22
CA TYR A 2 17.23 -7.37 2.31
C TYR A 2 17.34 -8.35 1.13
N LEU A 3 17.23 -9.66 1.33
CA LEU A 3 17.29 -10.59 0.18
C LEU A 3 16.14 -10.37 -0.83
N LEU A 4 14.97 -9.94 -0.35
CA LEU A 4 13.84 -9.60 -1.23
C LEU A 4 14.06 -8.27 -1.96
N SER A 5 14.80 -7.33 -1.38
CA SER A 5 15.10 -6.04 -2.03
C SER A 5 16.14 -6.17 -3.15
N LEU A 6 16.75 -7.35 -3.33
CA LEU A 6 17.72 -7.65 -4.37
C LEU A 6 17.11 -8.39 -5.58
N THR A 7 15.79 -8.59 -5.60
CA THR A 7 15.11 -9.25 -6.72
C THR A 7 14.76 -8.25 -7.82
N ASP A 8 14.67 -8.71 -9.08
CA ASP A 8 14.24 -7.86 -10.20
C ASP A 8 12.72 -7.56 -10.16
N VAL A 9 11.95 -8.52 -9.65
CA VAL A 9 10.50 -8.44 -9.49
C VAL A 9 10.13 -8.89 -8.09
N LEU A 10 9.20 -8.19 -7.45
CA LEU A 10 8.75 -8.46 -6.09
C LEU A 10 7.22 -8.60 -6.04
N VAL A 11 6.76 -9.64 -5.35
CA VAL A 11 5.36 -9.83 -4.97
C VAL A 11 5.27 -9.66 -3.45
N THR A 12 4.37 -8.79 -3.00
CA THR A 12 4.14 -8.51 -1.57
C THR A 12 2.74 -8.96 -1.15
N SER A 13 2.51 -9.05 0.17
CA SER A 13 1.20 -9.35 0.74
C SER A 13 0.57 -8.07 1.27
N ALA A 14 -0.73 -7.90 1.05
CA ALA A 14 -1.50 -6.78 1.60
C ALA A 14 -1.27 -6.61 3.10
N TRP A 15 -1.13 -5.36 3.54
CA TRP A 15 -0.93 -4.91 4.93
C TRP A 15 0.43 -5.29 5.55
N SER A 16 1.32 -5.95 4.80
CA SER A 16 2.61 -6.40 5.34
C SER A 16 3.67 -5.31 5.27
N THR A 17 3.97 -4.69 6.41
CA THR A 17 5.07 -3.72 6.52
C THR A 17 6.45 -4.33 6.22
N PHE A 18 6.62 -5.65 6.38
CA PHE A 18 7.83 -6.36 5.95
C PHE A 18 8.03 -6.26 4.43
N GLY A 19 6.93 -6.30 3.66
CA GLY A 19 6.94 -6.11 2.21
C GLY A 19 7.28 -4.67 1.83
N TYR A 20 6.68 -3.70 2.52
CA TYR A 20 6.96 -2.28 2.28
C TYR A 20 8.44 -1.93 2.50
N VAL A 21 9.09 -2.48 3.54
CA VAL A 21 10.53 -2.27 3.74
C VAL A 21 11.36 -2.90 2.62
N ALA A 22 10.99 -4.11 2.17
CA ALA A 22 11.72 -4.80 1.11
C ALA A 22 11.61 -4.08 -0.24
N GLN A 23 10.41 -3.62 -0.61
CA GLN A 23 10.17 -2.95 -1.88
C GLN A 23 10.86 -1.59 -1.93
N ASP A 24 10.84 -0.83 -0.83
CA ASP A 24 11.43 0.51 -0.75
C ASP A 24 12.97 0.46 -0.81
N LEU A 25 13.60 -0.45 -0.04
CA LEU A 25 15.05 -0.68 -0.11
C LEU A 25 15.53 -1.11 -1.51
N GLY A 26 14.67 -1.77 -2.28
CA GLY A 26 14.98 -2.22 -3.64
C GLY A 26 14.59 -1.23 -4.72
N GLY A 27 13.89 -0.13 -4.39
CA GLY A 27 13.29 0.76 -5.37
C GLY A 27 12.27 0.07 -6.30
N LEU A 28 11.57 -0.95 -5.78
CA LEU A 28 10.71 -1.84 -6.56
C LEU A 28 9.24 -1.44 -6.43
N LYS A 29 8.53 -1.42 -7.57
CA LYS A 29 7.07 -1.29 -7.61
C LYS A 29 6.44 -2.69 -7.62
N PRO A 30 5.94 -3.20 -6.48
CA PRO A 30 5.57 -4.61 -6.35
C PRO A 30 4.24 -4.96 -7.04
N TRP A 31 3.99 -6.25 -7.18
CA TRP A 31 2.63 -6.79 -7.29
C TRP A 31 2.11 -7.15 -5.89
N ILE A 32 0.97 -6.61 -5.51
CA ILE A 32 0.39 -6.81 -4.17
C ILE A 32 -0.67 -7.91 -4.26
N LEU A 33 -0.44 -9.02 -3.57
CA LEU A 33 -1.45 -10.03 -3.31
C LEU A 33 -2.50 -9.46 -2.36
N TYR A 34 -3.77 -9.42 -2.81
CA TYR A 34 -4.87 -8.95 -1.99
C TYR A 34 -5.07 -9.84 -0.77
N LYS A 35 -5.54 -9.23 0.32
CA LYS A 35 -5.90 -9.96 1.54
C LYS A 35 -7.04 -10.94 1.21
N SER A 36 -6.87 -12.20 1.59
CA SER A 36 -7.94 -13.18 1.51
C SER A 36 -9.00 -12.88 2.57
N GLU A 37 -10.26 -12.87 2.14
CA GLU A 37 -11.41 -12.82 3.05
C GLU A 37 -12.04 -14.21 3.15
N ASN A 38 -12.33 -14.66 4.37
CA ASN A 38 -12.95 -15.96 4.64
C ASN A 38 -12.22 -17.15 3.96
N GLN A 39 -10.89 -17.10 3.91
CA GLN A 39 -10.04 -18.10 3.25
C GLN A 39 -10.39 -18.33 1.76
N THR A 40 -11.05 -17.34 1.15
CA THR A 40 -11.40 -17.36 -0.27
C THR A 40 -10.36 -16.58 -1.05
N THR A 41 -9.96 -17.14 -2.18
CA THR A 41 -9.00 -16.55 -3.10
C THR A 41 -9.60 -15.30 -3.77
N PRO A 42 -8.99 -14.11 -3.64
CA PRO A 42 -9.48 -12.90 -4.29
C PRO A 42 -9.47 -13.01 -5.83
N ASN A 43 -10.40 -12.31 -6.49
CA ASN A 43 -10.41 -12.16 -7.95
C ASN A 43 -10.58 -10.67 -8.32
N PRO A 44 -9.55 -10.00 -8.87
CA PRO A 44 -8.23 -10.52 -9.21
C PRO A 44 -7.37 -10.90 -8.00
N LEU A 45 -6.36 -11.75 -8.20
CA LEU A 45 -5.46 -12.25 -7.13
C LEU A 45 -4.52 -11.17 -6.59
N CYS A 46 -4.02 -10.33 -7.48
CA CYS A 46 -3.09 -9.25 -7.18
C CYS A 46 -3.31 -8.08 -8.12
N CYS A 47 -2.75 -6.94 -7.74
CA CYS A 47 -2.64 -5.77 -8.59
C CYS A 47 -1.20 -5.24 -8.56
N GLN A 48 -0.81 -4.47 -9.57
CA GLN A 48 0.46 -3.76 -9.50
C GLN A 48 0.27 -2.50 -8.65
N ALA A 49 1.20 -2.24 -7.73
CA ALA A 49 1.18 -1.02 -6.94
C ALA A 49 1.30 0.23 -7.85
N MET A 50 0.74 1.34 -7.38
CA MET A 50 0.86 2.68 -7.94
C MET A 50 2.31 3.18 -7.81
N SER A 51 2.97 2.90 -6.68
CA SER A 51 4.36 3.31 -6.41
C SER A 51 5.10 2.31 -5.50
N MET A 52 6.36 2.59 -5.18
CA MET A 52 7.15 1.80 -4.24
C MET A 52 6.95 2.23 -2.77
N GLU A 53 6.25 3.34 -2.52
CA GLU A 53 6.11 3.92 -1.18
C GLU A 53 5.33 2.98 -0.22
N PRO A 54 5.62 3.03 1.09
CA PRO A 54 4.84 2.32 2.10
C PRO A 54 3.43 2.92 2.26
N CYS A 55 2.48 2.09 2.66
CA CYS A 55 1.15 2.58 3.05
C CYS A 55 1.14 3.13 4.48
N PHE A 56 0.56 4.32 4.69
CA PHE A 56 0.27 4.81 6.05
C PHE A 56 -1.07 4.28 6.53
N HIS A 57 -1.03 3.31 7.44
CA HIS A 57 -2.17 2.48 7.87
C HIS A 57 -3.22 3.19 8.73
N ALA A 58 -2.84 4.23 9.45
CA ALA A 58 -3.73 4.95 10.36
C ALA A 58 -3.56 6.47 10.16
N PRO A 59 -3.91 6.99 8.97
CA PRO A 59 -3.80 8.41 8.71
C PRO A 59 -4.88 9.16 9.49
N PRO A 60 -4.62 10.42 9.90
CA PRO A 60 -5.68 11.28 10.40
C PRO A 60 -6.64 11.62 9.25
N PHE A 61 -7.93 11.80 9.56
CA PHE A 61 -8.99 12.23 8.62
C PHE A 61 -9.56 13.58 9.05
N TYR A 62 -8.76 14.64 9.06
CA TYR A 62 -9.14 15.92 9.66
C TYR A 62 -8.59 17.14 8.92
N ASP A 63 -9.48 18.10 8.61
CA ASP A 63 -9.11 19.43 8.12
C ASP A 63 -8.86 20.34 9.34
N CYS A 64 -7.59 20.65 9.58
CA CYS A 64 -7.16 21.49 10.70
C CYS A 64 -7.77 22.90 10.68
N LYS A 65 -8.04 23.47 9.51
CA LYS A 65 -8.57 24.84 9.37
C LYS A 65 -10.08 24.87 9.56
N LYS A 66 -10.80 23.92 8.95
CA LYS A 66 -12.27 23.82 9.08
C LYS A 66 -12.71 23.15 10.38
N LYS A 67 -11.78 22.50 11.09
CA LYS A 67 -11.98 21.75 12.32
C LYS A 67 -13.04 20.64 12.18
N LYS A 68 -12.99 19.93 11.05
CA LYS A 68 -13.95 18.89 10.69
C LYS A 68 -13.24 17.71 10.03
N GLU A 69 -13.90 16.56 10.06
CA GLU A 69 -13.42 15.39 9.34
C GLU A 69 -13.42 15.61 7.83
N ILE A 70 -12.40 15.08 7.17
CA ILE A 70 -12.25 15.12 5.71
C ILE A 70 -11.48 13.89 5.24
N ASP A 71 -11.81 13.40 4.04
CA ASP A 71 -10.99 12.43 3.36
C ASP A 71 -9.71 13.09 2.83
N ASN A 72 -8.56 12.70 3.40
CA ASN A 72 -7.26 13.21 3.02
C ASN A 72 -6.70 12.57 1.73
N GLY A 73 -7.22 11.41 1.33
CA GLY A 73 -6.80 10.68 0.14
C GLY A 73 -6.94 11.47 -1.16
N PRO A 74 -8.06 12.15 -1.45
CA PRO A 74 -8.26 12.87 -2.71
C PRO A 74 -7.86 14.36 -2.68
N LEU A 75 -7.22 14.87 -1.61
CA LEU A 75 -6.95 16.32 -1.48
C LEU A 75 -5.91 16.86 -2.45
N VAL A 76 -4.89 16.06 -2.76
CA VAL A 76 -3.81 16.42 -3.69
C VAL A 76 -3.47 15.22 -4.57
N PRO A 77 -2.99 15.41 -5.81
CA PRO A 77 -2.84 14.29 -6.76
C PRO A 77 -1.83 13.20 -6.36
N HIS A 78 -0.88 13.54 -5.48
CA HIS A 78 0.25 12.71 -5.05
C HIS A 78 0.05 12.04 -3.68
N VAL A 79 -1.10 12.28 -3.03
CA VAL A 79 -1.57 11.49 -1.90
C VAL A 79 -2.79 10.73 -2.39
N ARG A 80 -2.90 9.44 -2.07
CA ARG A 80 -4.03 8.57 -2.45
C ARG A 80 -4.21 7.50 -1.38
N HIS A 81 -5.41 6.92 -1.32
CA HIS A 81 -5.64 5.69 -0.55
C HIS A 81 -4.78 4.55 -1.08
N CYS A 82 -4.34 3.68 -0.19
CA CYS A 82 -3.50 2.55 -0.55
C CYS A 82 -4.29 1.50 -1.34
N GLU A 83 -3.59 0.74 -2.16
CA GLU A 83 -4.15 -0.32 -3.00
C GLU A 83 -4.55 -1.54 -2.17
N ASP A 84 -3.90 -1.71 -1.02
CA ASP A 84 -4.00 -2.92 -0.21
C ASP A 84 -4.73 -2.70 1.12
N MET A 85 -4.95 -1.44 1.53
CA MET A 85 -5.79 -1.06 2.66
C MET A 85 -6.79 0.00 2.22
N SER A 86 -8.08 -0.35 2.29
CA SER A 86 -9.23 0.52 1.98
C SER A 86 -10.21 0.51 3.13
#